data_AF-A0AAW1V6M4-F1
#
_entry.id   AF-A0AAW1V6M4-F1
#
_cell.length_a   1.000
_cell.length_b   1.000
_cell.length_c   1.000
_cell.angle_alpha   90.00
_cell.angle_beta   90.00
_cell.angle_gamma   90.00
#
_symmetry.space_group_name_H-M   'P 1'
#
loop_
_entity.id
_entity.type
_entity.pdbx_description
1 polymer ?
#
loop_
_entity_poly.entity_id
_entity_poly.type
_entity_poly.pdbx_seq_one_letter_code
_entity_poly.pdbx_strand_id
1 'polypeptide(L)'
;MRNKLFIKHINEKKLDHFPNCKKAVEEARINFHWKNDNMKDIMKLQSQFSDRFNDFEKVLSKVKIFANHFSCDIEVVPSHLQINVIAFQSNDTFKSSFYGIHDVNFIAAYHLNLMKGLLSS
;
A
#
# COMPACT_ATOMS: atom_id res chain seq x y z
N MET A 1 2.52 3.21 -6.85
CA MET A 1 2.76 4.08 -5.67
C MET A 1 3.77 5.18 -5.99
N ARG A 2 3.45 6.48 -5.82
CA ARG A 2 4.32 7.62 -6.22
C ARG A 2 4.75 8.39 -4.96
N ASN A 3 6.05 8.51 -4.66
CA ASN A 3 6.56 9.21 -3.47
C ASN A 3 6.48 10.74 -3.63
N LYS A 4 5.25 11.25 -3.78
CA LYS A 4 4.94 12.66 -4.02
C LYS A 4 5.27 13.52 -2.79
N LEU A 5 5.17 12.93 -1.60
CA LEU A 5 5.40 13.63 -0.34
C LEU A 5 6.86 14.04 -0.22
N PHE A 6 7.81 13.11 -0.45
CA PHE A 6 9.23 13.43 -0.34
C PHE A 6 9.66 14.46 -1.39
N ILE A 7 9.23 14.32 -2.64
CA ILE A 7 9.51 15.32 -3.69
C ILE A 7 8.94 16.70 -3.33
N LYS A 8 7.71 16.76 -2.83
CA LYS A 8 7.10 18.02 -2.39
C LYS A 8 7.95 18.70 -1.32
N HIS A 9 8.40 17.94 -0.31
CA HIS A 9 9.22 18.46 0.77
C HIS A 9 10.63 18.87 0.31
N ILE A 10 11.21 18.19 -0.68
CA ILE A 10 12.46 18.62 -1.33
C ILE A 10 12.25 19.97 -2.03
N ASN A 11 11.20 20.11 -2.84
CA ASN A 11 10.90 21.36 -3.56
C ASN A 11 10.63 22.53 -2.61
N GLU A 12 9.94 22.27 -1.51
CA GLU A 12 9.65 23.26 -0.46
C GLU A 12 10.84 23.52 0.46
N LYS A 13 11.96 22.79 0.30
CA LYS A 13 13.15 22.85 1.16
C LYS A 13 12.85 22.55 2.64
N LYS A 14 11.84 21.72 2.90
CA LYS A 14 11.35 21.33 4.24
C LYS A 14 11.68 19.88 4.54
N LEU A 15 12.95 19.60 4.79
CA LEU A 15 13.44 18.24 5.07
C LEU A 15 13.71 18.00 6.57
N ASP A 16 13.42 18.99 7.41
CA ASP A 16 13.59 18.99 8.86
C ASP A 16 12.80 17.87 9.57
N HIS A 17 11.71 17.41 8.95
CA HIS A 17 10.91 16.29 9.46
C HIS A 17 11.44 14.89 9.05
N PHE A 18 12.47 14.81 8.21
CA PHE A 18 13.07 13.53 7.79
C PHE A 18 14.34 13.26 8.60
N PRO A 19 14.32 12.31 9.56
CA PRO A 19 15.46 12.08 10.47
C PRO A 19 16.77 11.75 9.75
N ASN A 20 16.66 11.06 8.62
CA ASN A 20 17.80 10.65 7.80
C ASN A 20 18.32 11.78 6.87
N CYS A 21 17.59 12.89 6.76
CA CYS A 21 18.01 14.06 5.98
C CYS A 21 18.65 15.16 6.84
N LYS A 22 18.79 14.97 8.17
CA LYS A 22 19.34 15.99 9.08
C LYS A 22 20.71 16.51 8.65
N LYS A 23 21.64 15.62 8.28
CA LYS A 23 22.96 16.02 7.75
C LYS A 23 22.85 16.87 6.50
N ALA A 24 22.00 16.46 5.55
CA ALA A 24 21.76 17.22 4.33
C ALA A 24 21.12 18.59 4.62
N VAL A 25 20.23 18.70 5.62
CA VAL A 25 19.61 19.96 6.08
C VAL A 25 20.60 20.86 6.81
N GLU A 26 21.53 20.29 7.57
CA GLU A 26 22.60 21.04 8.25
C GLU A 26 23.61 21.58 7.24
N GLU A 27 24.04 20.77 6.28
CA GLU A 27 24.92 21.15 5.17
C GLU A 27 24.25 22.15 4.22
N ALA A 28 22.93 22.02 4.00
CA ALA A 28 22.10 22.94 3.24
C ALA A 28 22.09 24.37 3.78
N ARG A 29 22.09 24.54 5.11
CA ARG A 29 22.02 25.87 5.74
C ARG A 29 23.20 26.77 5.37
N ILE A 30 24.31 26.18 4.95
CA ILE A 30 25.54 26.90 4.58
C ILE A 30 25.57 27.19 3.07
N ASN A 31 25.11 26.26 2.22
CA ASN A 31 24.94 26.47 0.77
C ASN A 31 24.03 25.37 0.18
N PHE A 32 22.70 25.55 0.20
CA PHE A 32 21.78 24.56 -0.38
C PHE A 32 21.71 24.67 -1.90
N HIS A 33 22.73 24.14 -2.58
CA HIS A 33 22.64 23.80 -3.99
C HIS A 33 22.34 22.31 -4.11
N TRP A 34 21.05 21.97 -4.17
CA TRP A 34 20.65 20.66 -4.70
C TRP A 34 21.08 20.64 -6.17
N LYS A 35 22.28 20.09 -6.45
CA LYS A 35 22.74 19.93 -7.84
C LYS A 35 21.66 19.15 -8.59
N ASN A 36 21.38 19.55 -9.83
CA ASN A 36 20.40 18.89 -10.70
C ASN A 36 20.60 17.36 -10.76
N ASP A 37 21.83 16.88 -10.56
CA ASP A 37 22.15 15.46 -10.57
C ASP A 37 21.53 14.67 -9.40
N ASN A 38 21.43 15.26 -8.20
CA ASN A 38 20.75 14.62 -7.06
C ASN A 38 19.24 14.45 -7.31
N MET A 39 18.63 15.37 -8.08
CA MET A 39 17.23 15.26 -8.47
C MET A 39 17.03 14.16 -9.53
N LYS A 40 17.95 14.04 -10.49
CA LYS A 40 17.94 12.94 -11.47
C LYS A 40 18.01 11.59 -10.79
N ASP A 41 18.85 11.43 -9.77
CA ASP A 41 18.98 10.17 -9.03
C ASP A 41 17.70 9.83 -8.26
N ILE A 42 17.04 10.82 -7.65
CA ILE A 42 15.74 10.61 -7.00
C ILE A 42 14.66 10.21 -8.00
N MET A 43 14.60 10.87 -9.16
CA MET A 43 13.64 10.50 -10.21
C MET A 43 13.91 9.09 -10.75
N LYS A 44 15.19 8.71 -10.92
CA LYS A 44 15.58 7.36 -11.30
C LYS A 44 15.16 6.33 -10.26
N LEU A 45 15.40 6.59 -8.97
CA LEU A 45 14.94 5.72 -7.87
C LEU A 45 13.42 5.58 -7.85
N GLN A 46 12.67 6.65 -8.12
CA GLN A 46 11.22 6.57 -8.23
C GLN A 46 10.76 5.72 -9.41
N SER A 47 11.41 5.83 -10.56
CA SER A 47 11.12 4.99 -11.72
C SER A 47 11.37 3.53 -11.37
N GLN A 48 12.57 3.21 -10.85
CA GLN A 48 12.94 1.85 -10.47
C GLN A 48 12.01 1.26 -9.41
N PHE A 49 11.59 2.07 -8.44
CA PHE A 49 10.58 1.64 -7.46
C PHE A 49 9.24 1.35 -8.15
N SER A 50 8.78 2.26 -9.01
CA SER A 50 7.52 2.07 -9.74
C SER A 50 7.56 0.81 -10.60
N ASP A 51 8.67 0.56 -11.29
CA ASP A 51 8.87 -0.61 -12.15
C ASP A 51 8.89 -1.90 -11.31
N ARG A 52 9.69 -1.93 -10.24
CA ARG A 52 9.79 -3.08 -9.33
C ARG A 52 8.45 -3.44 -8.69
N PHE A 53 7.64 -2.43 -8.36
CA PHE A 53 6.34 -2.62 -7.71
C PHE A 53 5.16 -2.52 -8.70
N ASN A 54 5.41 -2.50 -10.01
CA ASN A 54 4.34 -2.37 -11.00
C ASN A 54 3.40 -3.58 -10.98
N ASP A 55 3.93 -4.76 -10.68
CA ASP A 55 3.11 -5.97 -10.54
C ASP A 55 2.14 -5.89 -9.36
N PHE A 56 2.46 -5.11 -8.31
CA PHE A 56 1.50 -4.85 -7.24
C PHE A 56 0.30 -4.04 -7.71
N GLU A 57 0.42 -3.19 -8.73
CA GLU A 57 -0.75 -2.48 -9.29
C GLU A 57 -1.72 -3.47 -9.94
N LYS A 58 -1.22 -4.57 -10.55
CA LYS A 58 -2.06 -5.66 -11.08
C LYS A 58 -2.76 -6.47 -9.99
N VAL A 59 -2.15 -6.54 -8.81
CA VAL A 59 -2.68 -7.27 -7.64
C VAL A 59 -3.47 -6.34 -6.71
N LEU A 60 -3.39 -5.02 -6.88
CA LEU A 60 -3.96 -4.02 -5.96
C LEU A 60 -5.48 -4.15 -5.83
N SER A 61 -6.17 -4.45 -6.93
CA SER A 61 -7.62 -4.74 -6.91
C SER A 61 -7.93 -5.93 -6.01
N LYS A 62 -7.15 -7.02 -6.12
CA LYS A 62 -7.25 -8.19 -5.24
C LYS A 62 -6.95 -7.81 -3.79
N VAL A 63 -5.85 -7.08 -3.53
CA VAL A 63 -5.47 -6.64 -2.17
C VAL A 63 -6.56 -5.77 -1.53
N LYS A 64 -7.22 -4.89 -2.28
CA LYS A 64 -8.32 -4.06 -1.77
C LYS A 64 -9.53 -4.89 -1.35
N ILE A 65 -9.86 -5.94 -2.11
CA ILE A 65 -10.92 -6.89 -1.74
C ILE A 65 -10.54 -7.59 -0.42
N PHE A 66 -9.27 -7.98 -0.24
CA PHE A 66 -8.79 -8.55 1.02
C PHE A 66 -8.71 -7.55 2.18
N ALA A 67 -8.47 -6.28 1.92
CA ALA A 67 -8.37 -5.28 2.98
C ALA A 67 -9.75 -4.92 3.56
N ASN A 68 -10.82 -5.13 2.79
CA ASN A 68 -12.16 -4.73 3.20
C ASN A 68 -13.27 -5.61 2.60
N HIS A 69 -13.18 -6.91 2.79
CA HIS A 69 -14.10 -7.93 2.22
C HIS A 69 -15.57 -7.77 2.65
N PHE A 70 -15.84 -7.17 3.82
CA PHE A 70 -17.22 -6.98 4.31
C PHE A 70 -17.95 -5.78 3.70
N SER A 71 -17.23 -4.88 3.06
CA SER A 71 -17.81 -3.68 2.44
C SER A 71 -17.20 -3.35 1.09
N CYS A 72 -16.54 -4.31 0.44
CA CYS A 72 -16.11 -4.16 -0.94
C CYS A 72 -17.32 -4.23 -1.87
N ASP A 73 -17.31 -3.35 -2.86
CA ASP A 73 -18.32 -3.36 -3.91
C ASP A 73 -18.16 -4.63 -4.76
N ILE A 74 -19.26 -5.35 -4.97
CA ILE A 74 -19.27 -6.64 -5.67
C ILE A 74 -19.09 -6.44 -7.17
N GLU A 75 -19.48 -5.28 -7.71
CA GLU A 75 -19.32 -4.96 -9.13
C GLU A 75 -17.84 -4.84 -9.52
N VAL A 76 -16.95 -4.51 -8.57
CA VAL A 76 -15.50 -4.45 -8.80
C VAL A 76 -14.76 -5.76 -8.46
N VAL A 77 -15.48 -6.75 -7.92
CA VAL A 77 -14.93 -8.09 -7.63
C VAL A 77 -14.93 -8.92 -8.91
N PRO A 78 -13.84 -9.64 -9.24
CA PRO A 78 -13.80 -10.57 -10.36
C PRO A 78 -14.99 -11.55 -10.32
N SER A 79 -15.66 -11.76 -11.45
CA SER A 79 -16.93 -12.52 -11.51
C SER A 79 -16.87 -13.90 -10.85
N HIS A 80 -15.74 -14.61 -11.00
CA HIS A 80 -15.52 -15.92 -10.39
C HIS A 80 -15.44 -15.91 -8.85
N LEU A 81 -15.30 -14.74 -8.23
CA LEU A 81 -15.22 -14.56 -6.77
C LEU A 81 -16.47 -13.90 -6.18
N GLN A 82 -17.34 -13.34 -7.01
CA GLN A 82 -18.49 -12.57 -6.55
C GLN A 82 -19.39 -13.38 -5.62
N ILE A 83 -19.73 -14.63 -5.97
CA ILE A 83 -20.55 -15.52 -5.12
C ILE A 83 -19.88 -15.77 -3.76
N ASN A 84 -18.57 -16.02 -3.73
CA ASN A 84 -17.83 -16.25 -2.50
C ASN A 84 -17.82 -14.99 -1.61
N VAL A 85 -17.65 -13.81 -2.20
CA VAL A 85 -17.69 -12.53 -1.50
C VAL A 85 -19.11 -12.23 -0.99
N ILE A 86 -20.17 -12.49 -1.77
CA ILE A 86 -21.57 -12.35 -1.35
C ILE A 86 -21.85 -13.23 -0.13
N ALA A 87 -21.57 -14.54 -0.24
CA ALA A 87 -21.82 -15.49 0.84
C ALA A 87 -21.08 -15.08 2.13
N PHE A 88 -19.90 -14.50 1.97
CA PHE A 88 -19.08 -14.02 3.05
C PHE A 88 -19.60 -12.72 3.69
N GLN A 89 -20.04 -11.74 2.88
CA GLN A 89 -20.63 -10.48 3.36
C GLN A 89 -21.95 -10.71 4.10
N SER A 90 -22.71 -11.74 3.71
CA SER A 90 -23.98 -12.13 4.32
C SER A 90 -23.84 -12.86 5.66
N ASN A 91 -22.62 -13.16 6.11
CA ASN A 91 -22.38 -13.89 7.36
C ASN A 91 -22.16 -12.92 8.53
N ASP A 92 -23.25 -12.50 9.17
CA ASP A 92 -23.24 -11.54 10.28
C ASP A 92 -22.48 -12.04 11.52
N THR A 93 -22.52 -13.35 11.78
CA THR A 93 -21.74 -13.98 12.86
C THR A 93 -20.24 -13.81 12.63
N PHE A 94 -19.80 -14.05 11.38
CA PHE A 94 -18.40 -13.92 11.00
C PHE A 94 -17.96 -12.45 10.98
N LYS A 95 -18.82 -11.54 10.48
CA LYS A 95 -18.60 -10.09 10.49
C LYS A 95 -18.44 -9.55 11.92
N SER A 96 -19.32 -9.96 12.82
CA SER A 96 -19.26 -9.58 14.24
C SER A 96 -18.01 -10.12 14.93
N SER A 97 -17.59 -11.34 14.61
CA SER A 97 -16.35 -11.94 15.10
C SER A 97 -15.12 -11.17 14.60
N PHE A 98 -15.05 -10.82 13.32
CA PHE A 98 -13.93 -10.06 12.76
C PHE A 98 -13.77 -8.66 13.37
N TYR A 99 -14.88 -7.93 13.54
CA TYR A 99 -14.82 -6.60 14.16
C TYR A 99 -14.69 -6.65 15.70
N GLY A 100 -15.05 -7.77 16.33
CA GLY A 100 -14.95 -7.98 17.78
C GLY A 100 -13.61 -8.58 18.25
N ILE A 101 -12.84 -9.19 17.36
CA ILE A 101 -11.61 -9.92 17.70
C ILE A 101 -10.36 -9.13 17.27
N HIS A 102 -9.57 -8.69 18.26
CA HIS A 102 -8.20 -8.20 18.07
C HIS A 102 -7.13 -9.33 18.09
N ASP A 103 -7.55 -10.59 17.86
CA ASP A 103 -6.62 -11.72 17.79
C ASP A 103 -6.00 -11.82 16.39
N VAL A 104 -4.73 -11.43 16.33
CA VAL A 104 -3.90 -11.44 15.12
C VAL A 104 -3.80 -12.84 14.51
N ASN A 105 -3.92 -13.91 15.30
CA ASN A 105 -3.86 -15.29 14.79
C ASN A 105 -5.14 -15.67 14.02
N PHE A 106 -6.30 -15.19 14.46
CA PHE A 106 -7.56 -15.39 13.75
C PHE A 106 -7.54 -14.66 12.41
N ILE A 107 -7.06 -13.41 12.39
CA ILE A 107 -6.91 -12.61 11.17
C ILE A 107 -5.89 -13.25 10.20
N ALA A 108 -4.78 -13.78 10.72
CA ALA A 108 -3.77 -14.46 9.90
C ALA A 108 -4.27 -15.77 9.29
N ALA A 109 -4.95 -16.62 10.08
CA ALA A 109 -5.56 -17.85 9.59
C ALA A 109 -6.67 -17.56 8.56
N TYR A 110 -7.42 -16.49 8.77
CA TYR A 110 -8.43 -15.98 7.85
C TYR A 110 -7.84 -15.59 6.49
N HIS A 111 -6.81 -14.73 6.46
CA HIS A 111 -6.17 -14.33 5.21
C HIS A 111 -5.51 -15.52 4.49
N LEU A 112 -4.97 -16.50 5.23
CA LEU A 112 -4.36 -17.70 4.66
C LEU A 112 -5.39 -18.58 3.94
N ASN A 113 -6.58 -18.79 4.51
CA ASN A 113 -7.62 -19.60 3.88
C ASN A 113 -8.22 -18.91 2.65
N LEU A 114 -8.40 -17.59 2.69
CA LEU A 114 -8.89 -16.81 1.56
C LEU A 114 -7.86 -16.78 0.41
N MET A 115 -6.55 -16.70 0.73
CA MET A 115 -5.47 -16.80 -0.26
C MET A 115 -5.35 -18.21 -0.88
N LYS A 116 -5.56 -19.28 -0.10
CA LYS A 116 -5.53 -20.65 -0.62
C LYS A 116 -6.61 -20.90 -1.67
N GLY A 117 -7.85 -20.44 -1.42
CA GLY A 117 -8.95 -20.58 -2.39
C GLY A 117 -8.72 -19.84 -3.71
N LEU A 118 -7.86 -18.81 -3.71
CA LEU A 118 -7.51 -17.99 -4.87
C LEU A 118 -6.31 -18.49 -5.67
N LEU A 119 -5.47 -19.34 -5.09
CA LEU A 119 -4.30 -19.94 -5.75
C LEU A 119 -4.60 -21.33 -6.34
N SER A 120 -5.73 -21.93 -5.94
CA SER A 120 -6.22 -23.22 -6.42
C SER A 120 -7.10 -23.13 -7.68
N SER A 121 -7.18 -21.96 -8.30
CA SER A 121 -7.94 -21.63 -9.53
C SER A 121 -7.05 -20.94 -10.55
#